data_AF-A0NJ58-F1
#
_entry.id   AF-A0NJ58-F1
#
_cell.length_a   1.000
_cell.length_b   1.000
_cell.length_c   1.000
_cell.angle_alpha   90.00
_cell.angle_beta   90.00
_cell.angle_gamma   90.00
#
_symmetry.space_group_name_H-M   'P 1'
#
loop_
_entity.id
_entity.type
_entity.pdbx_description
1 polymer ?
#
loop_
_entity_poly.entity_id
_entity_poly.type
_entity_poly.pdbx_seq_one_letter_code
_entity_poly.pdbx_strand_id
1 'polypeptide(L)'
;MLNAFFFLTSSLIHGIKYVQKGELAVTLSQTQKDEIVDILINIDDPFYLNTFVDDDDEQEWFHINERRMFLDMQRYLPMIDLNDQENWAFVRRCFLQFQ
;
A
#
# COMPACT_ATOMS: atom_id res chain seq x y z
N MET A 1 -12.83 37.66 -28.61
CA MET A 1 -13.03 38.45 -27.38
C MET A 1 -14.01 37.69 -26.50
N LEU A 2 -13.72 37.61 -25.19
CA LEU A 2 -14.55 36.98 -24.16
C LEU A 2 -15.99 37.51 -24.17
N ASN A 3 -16.97 36.64 -23.89
CA ASN A 3 -17.80 36.86 -22.71
C ASN A 3 -18.47 35.58 -22.22
N ALA A 4 -18.29 35.36 -20.92
CA ALA A 4 -18.80 34.24 -20.15
C ALA A 4 -20.29 34.42 -19.84
N PHE A 5 -21.03 33.32 -19.84
CA PHE A 5 -22.23 33.18 -19.03
C PHE A 5 -22.13 31.87 -18.25
N PHE A 6 -21.86 32.00 -16.96
CA PHE A 6 -22.14 30.98 -15.97
C PHE A 6 -23.66 30.85 -15.82
N PHE A 7 -24.16 29.62 -15.91
CA PHE A 7 -25.38 29.24 -15.20
C PHE A 7 -25.12 27.93 -14.45
N LEU A 8 -24.94 28.07 -13.14
CA LEU A 8 -25.12 27.00 -12.17
C LEU A 8 -26.62 26.65 -12.15
N THR A 9 -26.96 25.41 -12.47
CA THR A 9 -28.17 24.79 -11.92
C THR A 9 -27.76 23.48 -11.26
N SER A 10 -27.89 23.49 -9.94
CA SER A 10 -27.74 22.32 -9.09
C SER A 10 -29.01 21.48 -9.20
N SER A 11 -28.88 20.20 -9.55
CA SER A 11 -29.87 19.16 -9.25
C SER A 11 -29.20 17.79 -9.25
N LEU A 12 -28.80 17.37 -8.05
CA LEU A 12 -29.05 16.04 -7.47
C LEU A 12 -29.45 14.93 -8.46
N ILE A 13 -28.46 14.32 -9.14
CA ILE A 13 -28.47 12.92 -9.54
C ILE A 13 -27.03 12.41 -9.43
N HIS A 14 -26.85 11.33 -8.66
CA HIS A 14 -25.64 10.54 -8.45
C HIS A 14 -24.57 10.68 -9.54
N GLY A 15 -23.56 11.50 -9.25
CA GLY A 15 -22.39 11.66 -10.09
C GLY A 15 -21.45 10.47 -9.97
N ILE A 16 -21.74 9.38 -10.67
CA ILE A 16 -20.68 8.47 -11.12
C ILE A 16 -20.13 9.10 -12.40
N LYS A 17 -19.21 10.05 -12.23
CA LYS A 17 -18.32 10.44 -13.32
C LYS A 17 -17.46 9.21 -13.63
N TYR A 18 -17.68 8.64 -14.81
CA TYR A 18 -16.75 7.72 -15.44
C TYR A 18 -15.39 8.44 -15.55
N VAL A 19 -14.46 8.13 -14.65
CA VAL A 19 -13.07 8.55 -14.78
C VAL A 19 -12.43 7.68 -15.85
N GLN A 20 -11.86 8.39 -16.81
CA GLN A 20 -11.26 7.88 -18.02
C GLN A 20 -10.06 6.99 -17.72
N LYS A 21 -9.96 5.95 -18.52
CA LYS A 21 -8.82 5.07 -18.74
C LYS A 21 -7.51 5.89 -18.83
N GLY A 22 -6.71 5.89 -17.77
CA GLY A 22 -5.38 6.51 -17.78
C GLY A 22 -4.83 6.95 -16.42
N GLU A 23 -4.93 6.16 -15.34
CA GLU A 23 -4.26 6.48 -14.07
C GLU A 23 -3.59 5.24 -13.47
N LEU A 24 -2.28 5.16 -13.65
CA LEU A 24 -1.34 4.47 -12.75
C LEU A 24 -1.39 5.18 -11.39
N ALA A 25 -2.35 4.80 -10.54
CA ALA A 25 -2.36 5.10 -9.11
C ALA A 25 -3.47 4.27 -8.47
N VAL A 26 -3.22 2.98 -8.25
CA VAL A 26 -4.03 2.22 -7.29
C VAL A 26 -3.17 1.96 -6.07
N THR A 27 -3.02 3.01 -5.26
CA THR A 27 -2.56 2.95 -3.88
C THR A 27 -3.62 2.17 -3.09
N LEU A 28 -3.42 0.85 -2.95
CA LEU A 28 -4.25 -0.17 -2.26
C LEU A 28 -5.61 0.29 -1.70
N SER A 29 -6.71 -0.33 -2.17
CA SER A 29 -8.02 -0.18 -1.55
C SER A 29 -8.02 -0.67 -0.09
N GLN A 30 -8.98 -0.22 0.72
CA GLN A 30 -9.04 -0.63 2.13
C GLN A 30 -9.16 -2.17 2.28
N THR A 31 -9.98 -2.80 1.46
CA THR A 31 -10.13 -4.27 1.45
C THR A 31 -8.79 -4.96 1.18
N GLN A 32 -8.00 -4.46 0.22
CA GLN A 32 -6.68 -5.02 -0.06
C GLN A 32 -5.70 -4.83 1.10
N LYS A 33 -5.77 -3.71 1.80
CA LYS A 33 -4.94 -3.48 3.01
C LYS A 33 -5.29 -4.46 4.12
N ASP A 34 -6.57 -4.70 4.34
CA ASP A 34 -7.06 -5.65 5.35
C ASP A 34 -6.62 -7.09 4.98
N GLU A 35 -6.75 -7.47 3.70
CA GLU A 35 -6.26 -8.76 3.17
C GLU A 35 -4.75 -8.93 3.33
N ILE A 36 -3.95 -7.89 3.05
CA ILE A 36 -2.50 -7.92 3.25
C ILE A 36 -2.20 -8.19 4.72
N VAL A 37 -2.80 -7.42 5.64
CA VAL A 37 -2.54 -7.58 7.08
C VAL A 37 -2.92 -8.98 7.55
N ASP A 38 -4.06 -9.51 7.10
CA ASP A 38 -4.47 -10.88 7.43
C ASP A 38 -3.45 -11.92 6.94
N ILE A 39 -2.97 -11.79 5.69
CA ILE A 39 -1.93 -12.68 5.15
C ILE A 39 -0.64 -12.58 5.96
N LEU A 40 -0.18 -11.37 6.27
CA LEU A 40 1.09 -11.14 6.98
C LEU A 40 1.07 -11.70 8.40
N ILE A 41 -0.04 -11.55 9.13
CA ILE A 41 -0.22 -12.10 10.49
C ILE A 41 -0.16 -13.64 10.49
N ASN A 42 -0.59 -14.27 9.39
CA ASN A 42 -0.60 -15.72 9.25
C ASN A 42 0.72 -16.30 8.70
N ILE A 43 1.77 -15.50 8.50
CA ILE A 43 3.10 -16.00 8.13
C ILE A 43 3.74 -16.69 9.34
N ASP A 44 3.79 -18.02 9.29
CA ASP A 44 4.47 -18.85 10.29
C ASP A 44 5.94 -19.13 9.88
N ASP A 45 6.73 -18.06 9.77
CA ASP A 45 8.18 -18.15 9.51
C ASP A 45 8.96 -17.43 10.64
N PRO A 46 9.82 -18.14 11.40
CA PRO A 46 10.64 -17.56 12.46
C PRO A 46 11.44 -16.33 12.04
N PHE A 47 11.77 -16.20 10.75
CA PHE A 47 12.46 -15.03 10.21
C PHE A 47 11.71 -13.71 10.47
N TYR A 48 10.38 -13.71 10.49
CA TYR A 48 9.56 -12.52 10.74
C TYR A 48 9.14 -12.36 12.22
N LEU A 49 9.54 -13.29 13.09
CA LEU A 49 9.22 -13.27 14.53
C LEU A 49 10.34 -12.64 15.38
N ASN A 50 11.17 -11.78 14.79
CA ASN A 50 12.23 -11.08 15.50
C ASN A 50 11.67 -10.04 16.46
N THR A 51 12.40 -9.76 17.53
CA THR A 51 12.14 -8.68 18.48
C THR A 51 13.34 -7.74 18.46
N PHE A 52 13.11 -6.45 18.29
CA PHE A 52 14.17 -5.45 18.20
C PHE A 52 14.29 -4.66 19.51
N VAL A 53 15.50 -4.18 19.80
CA VAL A 53 15.77 -3.42 21.03
C VAL A 53 15.27 -1.97 20.90
N ASP A 54 15.49 -1.37 19.73
CA ASP A 54 15.12 -0.01 19.39
C ASP A 54 14.88 0.14 17.86
N ASP A 55 14.50 1.34 17.43
CA ASP A 55 14.25 1.65 16.02
C ASP A 55 15.54 1.48 15.18
N ASP A 56 16.72 1.83 15.69
CA ASP A 56 17.97 1.72 14.92
C ASP A 56 18.31 0.26 14.57
N ASP A 57 18.19 -0.65 15.55
CA ASP A 57 18.36 -2.10 15.37
C ASP A 57 17.33 -2.68 14.38
N GLU A 58 16.07 -2.24 14.47
CA GLU A 58 15.02 -2.62 13.53
C GLU A 58 15.33 -2.14 12.10
N GLN A 59 15.64 -0.85 11.92
CA GLN A 59 15.96 -0.28 10.60
C GLN A 59 17.17 -0.97 9.96
N GLU A 60 18.22 -1.28 10.73
CA GLU A 60 19.40 -2.01 10.24
C GLU A 60 19.02 -3.41 9.77
N TRP A 61 18.23 -4.15 10.56
CA TRP A 61 17.73 -5.47 10.16
C TRP A 61 16.92 -5.42 8.87
N PHE A 62 16.02 -4.45 8.72
CA PHE A 62 15.26 -4.26 7.49
C PHE A 62 16.17 -3.93 6.32
N HIS A 63 17.15 -3.04 6.49
CA HIS A 63 18.05 -2.65 5.42
C HIS A 63 18.85 -3.83 4.87
N ILE A 64 19.36 -4.69 5.76
CA ILE A 64 20.12 -5.90 5.38
C ILE A 64 19.22 -6.90 4.66
N ASN A 65 17.97 -7.03 5.09
CA ASN A 65 17.06 -8.09 4.65
C ASN A 65 16.05 -7.68 3.57
N GLU A 66 16.00 -6.39 3.19
CA GLU A 66 14.95 -5.80 2.37
C GLU A 66 14.71 -6.60 1.08
N ARG A 67 15.79 -6.95 0.38
CA ARG A 67 15.69 -7.69 -0.88
C ARG A 67 15.07 -9.08 -0.70
N ARG A 68 15.39 -9.78 0.40
CA ARG A 68 14.81 -11.10 0.69
C ARG A 68 13.33 -10.95 1.04
N MET A 69 13.01 -10.00 1.91
CA MET A 69 11.62 -9.71 2.30
C MET A 69 10.78 -9.37 1.07
N PHE A 70 11.28 -8.52 0.18
CA PHE A 70 10.59 -8.18 -1.06
C PHE A 70 10.24 -9.40 -1.90
N LEU A 71 11.19 -10.33 -2.09
CA LEU A 71 10.98 -11.55 -2.86
C LEU A 71 9.98 -12.52 -2.19
N ASP A 72 10.02 -12.62 -0.87
CA ASP A 72 9.07 -13.44 -0.12
C ASP A 72 7.67 -12.82 -0.16
N MET A 73 7.55 -11.50 -0.02
CA MET A 73 6.27 -10.80 -0.11
C MET A 73 5.67 -10.88 -1.51
N GLN A 74 6.48 -10.89 -2.57
CA GLN A 74 6.00 -11.15 -3.92
C GLN A 74 5.35 -12.55 -4.05
N ARG A 75 5.77 -13.52 -3.24
CA ARG A 75 5.18 -14.87 -3.22
C ARG A 75 3.92 -14.92 -2.37
N TYR A 76 3.91 -14.26 -1.22
CA TYR A 76 2.74 -14.24 -0.32
C TYR A 76 1.61 -13.34 -0.82
N LEU A 77 1.93 -12.27 -1.56
CA LEU A 77 0.98 -11.26 -2.03
C LEU A 77 0.97 -11.17 -3.57
N PRO A 78 0.67 -12.27 -4.30
CA PRO A 78 0.75 -12.28 -5.77
C PRO A 78 -0.27 -11.36 -6.45
N MET A 79 -1.27 -10.87 -5.71
CA MET A 79 -2.29 -9.95 -6.20
C MET A 79 -1.88 -8.47 -6.15
N ILE A 80 -0.75 -8.14 -5.53
CA ILE A 80 -0.27 -6.78 -5.35
C ILE A 80 1.01 -6.56 -6.16
N ASP A 81 1.09 -5.45 -6.89
CA ASP A 81 2.35 -5.02 -7.48
C ASP A 81 3.24 -4.37 -6.41
N LEU A 82 4.23 -5.12 -5.93
CA LEU A 82 5.21 -4.61 -4.97
C LEU A 82 6.30 -3.76 -5.63
N ASN A 83 6.41 -3.72 -6.96
CA ASN A 83 7.33 -2.78 -7.62
C ASN A 83 6.82 -1.32 -7.50
N ASP A 84 5.54 -1.15 -7.18
CA ASP A 84 5.00 0.14 -6.74
C ASP A 84 5.55 0.50 -5.35
N GLN A 85 6.21 1.65 -5.28
CA GLN A 85 6.88 2.10 -4.07
C GLN A 85 5.91 2.33 -2.90
N GLU A 86 4.67 2.77 -3.16
CA GLU A 86 3.67 3.00 -2.12
C GLU A 86 3.13 1.68 -1.56
N ASN A 87 2.93 0.69 -2.43
CA ASN A 87 2.51 -0.65 -2.03
C ASN A 87 3.60 -1.34 -1.19
N TRP A 88 4.87 -1.28 -1.62
CA TRP A 88 5.98 -1.80 -0.84
C TRP A 88 6.12 -1.07 0.50
N ALA A 89 6.02 0.26 0.50
CA ALA A 89 6.07 1.06 1.73
C ALA A 89 4.94 0.68 2.69
N PHE A 90 3.73 0.38 2.21
CA PHE A 90 2.64 -0.10 3.06
C PHE A 90 2.98 -1.46 3.69
N VAL A 91 3.39 -2.44 2.88
CA VAL A 91 3.76 -3.78 3.36
C VAL A 91 4.89 -3.71 4.39
N ARG A 92 5.93 -2.91 4.13
CA ARG A 92 7.05 -2.69 5.04
C ARG A 92 6.60 -2.18 6.40
N ARG A 93 5.64 -1.25 6.44
CA ARG A 93 5.11 -0.69 7.70
C ARG A 93 4.39 -1.72 8.56
N CYS A 94 3.77 -2.73 7.95
CA CYS A 94 3.12 -3.80 8.70
C CYS A 94 4.08 -4.64 9.55
N PHE A 95 5.39 -4.60 9.26
CA PHE A 95 6.40 -5.37 9.96
C PHE A 95 7.18 -4.56 11.02
N LEU A 96 7.00 -3.24 11.07
CA LEU A 96 7.77 -2.38 11.98
C LEU A 96 7.13 -2.30 13.37
N GLN A 97 7.95 -2.35 14.41
CA GLN A 97 7.55 -2.37 15.82
C GLN A 97 7.56 -0.97 16.44
N PHE A 98 8.40 -0.06 15.94
CA PHE A 98 8.64 1.25 16.57
C PHE A 98 8.04 2.46 15.81
N GLN A 99 7.04 2.25 14.94
CA GLN A 99 6.39 3.31 14.14
C GLN A 99 5.33 4.16 14.85
#